data_AF-A0A1J5WHJ8-F1
#
_entry.id   AF-A0A1J5WHJ8-F1
#
_cell.length_a   1.000
_cell.length_b   1.000
_cell.length_c   1.000
_cell.angle_alpha   90.00
_cell.angle_beta   90.00
_cell.angle_gamma   90.00
#
_symmetry.space_group_name_H-M   'P 1'
#
loop_
_entity.id
_entity.type
_entity.pdbx_description
1 polymer ?
#
loop_
_entity_poly.entity_id
_entity_poly.type
_entity_poly.pdbx_seq_one_letter_code
_entity_poly.pdbx_strand_id
1 'polypeptide(L)'
;MLQTLSFASYKDNFFLNKDEGLLVLPKATPEFHAHIKAEKEFMCARERKGTDQASGKCIGCEAPRREAGMALFPESEEPRLFVCEECVKTAIEKATHEKQCPCGVWEGFKSLMDEHSKKASRKKEEATDAILRQAETQNVFSLEASLGNRFVFLNAQTTVLLENTEIHIGLFFDLLSKTRVSVGRGFSVSGNSMDIKQGGVFSLGPPGKGGRLFVENVKKIPPKSIVYTDRSIFFDGHAVGLFPKLRINGNREMGVLSLCAEEKEQVLEITEEEDNSIDAGRVSIIVLKHYAVNALPKLRQKEHNVVQVLSLEAGKKDHVAAMVGETNSICIGRTSELFLGGYAAGVLPRLAVSEDNLMRVFEVDADREEQLAAVLGEENSTVDMGALGAIALKNHAVSILAKLKLREDCTIKKLSLSADKEEQIAAVLRTEKNSIAVGGVREVKLVGYAIGVLPKLKIREDNVMEKLLAVVEEEHQKEAILGTEDCSIDVGVVLNMTLVSYAAAILPKLRTREDRTMEWFCIHALKKEDILKTFGAENKAVNVGRIKRKGFFVSAEVEPMLKYVLVDEERAGGLDGEWDAIDAS
;
A
#
# COMPACT_ATOMS: atom_id res chain seq x y z
N MET A 1 -31.25 5.80 -14.54
CA MET A 1 -30.94 7.24 -14.60
C MET A 1 -31.08 7.94 -13.24
N LEU A 2 -32.02 7.56 -12.36
CA LEU A 2 -31.90 7.87 -10.92
C LEU A 2 -30.63 7.25 -10.28
N GLN A 3 -30.28 6.03 -10.68
CA GLN A 3 -29.01 5.35 -10.30
C GLN A 3 -27.73 6.15 -10.58
N THR A 4 -27.73 7.05 -11.57
CA THR A 4 -26.57 7.91 -11.90
C THR A 4 -26.51 9.19 -11.07
N LEU A 5 -27.56 9.50 -10.30
CA LEU A 5 -27.65 10.67 -9.44
C LEU A 5 -27.56 10.29 -7.96
N SER A 6 -28.18 9.18 -7.59
CA SER A 6 -28.12 8.62 -6.23
C SER A 6 -26.76 8.00 -5.95
N PHE A 7 -26.18 8.32 -4.79
CA PHE A 7 -24.97 7.63 -4.32
C PHE A 7 -25.29 6.27 -3.70
N ALA A 8 -26.53 6.08 -3.22
CA ALA A 8 -27.02 4.84 -2.65
C ALA A 8 -28.50 4.61 -2.97
N SER A 9 -28.93 3.36 -2.92
CA SER A 9 -30.35 2.99 -2.95
C SER A 9 -30.61 1.89 -1.94
N TYR A 10 -31.75 1.95 -1.24
CA TYR A 10 -32.21 0.90 -0.34
C TYR A 10 -33.69 0.65 -0.62
N LYS A 11 -34.05 -0.62 -0.88
CA LYS A 11 -35.41 -1.02 -1.30
C LYS A 11 -35.95 -0.12 -2.42
N ASP A 12 -37.08 0.54 -2.18
CA ASP A 12 -37.76 1.42 -3.13
C ASP A 12 -37.35 2.89 -3.00
N ASN A 13 -36.21 3.17 -2.38
CA ASN A 13 -35.74 4.54 -2.15
C ASN A 13 -34.33 4.78 -2.72
N PHE A 14 -34.12 5.96 -3.28
CA PHE A 14 -32.83 6.52 -3.69
C PHE A 14 -32.39 7.59 -2.69
N PHE A 15 -31.09 7.61 -2.39
CA PHE A 15 -30.47 8.59 -1.50
C PHE A 15 -29.58 9.53 -2.31
N LEU A 16 -29.83 10.82 -2.14
CA LEU A 16 -29.06 11.91 -2.72
C LEU A 16 -28.33 12.66 -1.62
N ASN A 17 -27.03 12.86 -1.81
CA ASN A 17 -26.18 13.57 -0.88
C ASN A 17 -26.35 15.09 -1.11
N LYS A 18 -26.65 15.85 -0.06
CA LYS A 18 -26.77 17.33 -0.04
C LYS A 18 -25.93 17.90 1.09
N ASP A 19 -25.51 19.16 1.01
CA ASP A 19 -24.61 19.76 2.00
C ASP A 19 -25.15 19.68 3.43
N GLU A 20 -26.44 19.95 3.63
CA GLU A 20 -27.09 19.97 4.95
C GLU A 20 -27.76 18.64 5.36
N GLY A 21 -27.72 17.61 4.52
CA GLY A 21 -28.49 16.39 4.78
C GLY A 21 -28.54 15.36 3.64
N LEU A 22 -29.55 14.50 3.70
CA LEU A 22 -29.81 13.46 2.72
C LEU A 22 -31.25 13.59 2.20
N LEU A 23 -31.40 13.70 0.89
CA LEU A 23 -32.70 13.70 0.23
C LEU A 23 -33.05 12.26 -0.17
N VAL A 24 -34.19 11.78 0.30
CA VAL A 24 -34.71 10.44 0.04
C VAL A 24 -35.84 10.53 -0.99
N LEU A 25 -35.68 9.82 -2.11
CA LEU A 25 -36.64 9.81 -3.22
C LEU A 25 -37.21 8.40 -3.43
N PRO A 26 -38.54 8.24 -3.59
CA PRO A 26 -39.13 6.97 -3.99
C PRO A 26 -38.74 6.60 -5.43
N LYS A 27 -38.39 5.34 -5.68
CA LYS A 27 -38.07 4.78 -7.02
C LYS A 27 -39.23 4.95 -8.01
N ALA A 28 -40.46 4.99 -7.52
CA ALA A 28 -41.67 4.98 -8.33
C ALA A 28 -42.11 6.36 -8.85
N THR A 29 -41.37 7.45 -8.62
CA THR A 29 -41.84 8.79 -9.00
C THR A 29 -41.77 9.03 -10.52
N PRO A 30 -42.93 9.16 -11.22
CA PRO A 30 -42.97 9.32 -12.68
C PRO A 30 -42.44 10.68 -13.16
N GLU A 31 -42.58 11.73 -12.34
CA GLU A 31 -42.20 13.11 -12.66
C GLU A 31 -40.68 13.26 -12.86
N PHE A 32 -39.90 12.53 -12.07
CA PHE A 32 -38.44 12.54 -12.16
C PHE A 32 -37.94 11.69 -13.35
N HIS A 33 -38.66 10.60 -13.67
CA HIS A 33 -38.46 9.87 -14.91
C HIS A 33 -38.78 10.73 -16.15
N ALA A 34 -39.79 11.60 -16.10
CA ALA A 34 -40.16 12.48 -17.21
C ALA A 34 -39.16 13.62 -17.46
N HIS A 35 -38.68 14.31 -16.42
CA HIS A 35 -37.67 15.38 -16.56
C HIS A 35 -36.31 14.86 -17.06
N ILE A 36 -35.91 13.67 -16.61
CA ILE A 36 -34.64 13.04 -17.03
C ILE A 36 -34.78 12.30 -18.38
N LYS A 37 -35.96 11.74 -18.69
CA LYS A 37 -36.25 11.22 -20.04
C LYS A 37 -36.25 12.35 -21.07
N ALA A 38 -36.75 13.55 -20.71
CA ALA A 38 -36.62 14.74 -21.54
C ALA A 38 -35.14 15.14 -21.77
N GLU A 39 -34.25 14.92 -20.81
CA GLU A 39 -32.81 15.17 -20.96
C GLU A 39 -32.13 14.13 -21.88
N LYS A 40 -32.55 12.86 -21.81
CA LYS A 40 -32.10 11.80 -22.74
C LYS A 40 -32.66 11.99 -24.15
N GLU A 41 -33.92 12.40 -24.25
CA GLU A 41 -34.55 12.79 -25.51
C GLU A 41 -33.94 14.08 -26.05
N PHE A 42 -33.47 15.02 -25.22
CA PHE A 42 -32.73 16.22 -25.65
C PHE A 42 -31.30 15.91 -26.11
N MET A 43 -30.62 14.97 -25.45
CA MET A 43 -29.33 14.42 -25.90
C MET A 43 -29.44 13.63 -27.20
N CYS A 44 -30.60 12.99 -27.46
CA CYS A 44 -30.86 12.27 -28.71
C CYS A 44 -31.58 13.12 -29.80
N ALA A 45 -32.25 14.22 -29.45
CA ALA A 45 -33.08 15.00 -30.38
C ALA A 45 -32.41 16.31 -30.77
N ARG A 46 -31.50 16.20 -31.74
CA ARG A 46 -31.54 17.09 -32.92
C ARG A 46 -31.12 16.32 -34.16
N GLU A 47 -31.88 15.27 -34.49
CA GLU A 47 -32.16 14.96 -35.89
C GLU A 47 -32.96 16.13 -36.48
N ARG A 48 -32.30 17.25 -36.79
CA ARG A 48 -32.88 18.16 -37.75
C ARG A 48 -32.92 17.40 -39.08
N LYS A 49 -34.12 16.98 -39.49
CA LYS A 49 -34.47 16.81 -40.91
C LYS A 49 -34.31 18.19 -41.58
N GLY A 50 -33.06 18.57 -41.81
CA GLY A 50 -32.71 19.73 -42.63
C GLY A 50 -32.54 19.22 -44.04
N THR A 51 -33.55 19.43 -44.87
CA THR A 51 -33.60 19.11 -46.31
C THR A 51 -32.72 20.02 -47.17
N ASP A 52 -31.58 20.52 -46.64
CA ASP A 52 -30.70 21.38 -47.41
C ASP A 52 -29.32 20.72 -47.56
N GLN A 53 -29.01 20.41 -48.82
CA GLN A 53 -27.73 19.97 -49.36
C GLN A 53 -26.63 21.02 -49.10
N ALA A 54 -26.18 21.16 -47.85
CA ALA A 54 -24.97 21.89 -47.53
C ALA A 54 -23.81 20.89 -47.39
N SER A 55 -22.86 20.98 -48.34
CA SER A 55 -21.66 20.17 -48.48
C SER A 55 -20.65 20.34 -47.33
N GLY A 56 -21.01 19.93 -46.12
CA GLY A 56 -20.10 19.89 -44.98
C GLY A 56 -19.12 18.71 -45.09
N LYS A 57 -17.82 18.97 -44.92
CA LYS A 57 -16.79 17.94 -44.76
C LYS A 57 -16.53 17.70 -43.26
N CYS A 58 -16.26 16.46 -42.89
CA CYS A 58 -15.80 16.12 -41.54
C CYS A 58 -14.46 16.84 -41.25
N ILE A 59 -14.31 17.50 -40.12
CA ILE A 59 -13.04 18.17 -39.76
C ILE A 59 -11.93 17.15 -39.49
N GLY A 60 -12.28 15.95 -39.01
CA GLY A 60 -11.31 14.92 -38.65
C GLY A 60 -10.77 14.12 -39.84
N CYS A 61 -11.58 13.87 -40.86
CA CYS A 61 -11.21 13.02 -42.01
C CYS A 61 -11.56 13.60 -43.38
N GLU A 62 -12.05 14.83 -43.44
CA GLU A 62 -12.52 15.53 -44.65
C GLU A 62 -13.63 14.82 -45.44
N ALA A 63 -14.17 13.72 -44.92
CA ALA A 63 -15.21 12.96 -45.60
C ALA A 63 -16.49 13.80 -45.77
N PRO A 64 -17.12 13.76 -46.96
CA PRO A 64 -18.37 14.47 -47.20
C PRO A 64 -19.51 13.86 -46.37
N ARG A 65 -20.43 14.71 -45.93
CA ARG A 65 -21.64 14.32 -45.20
C ARG A 65 -22.45 13.28 -46.00
N ARG A 66 -22.58 12.06 -45.49
CA ARG A 66 -23.51 11.04 -46.01
C ARG A 66 -24.69 10.90 -45.05
N GLU A 67 -25.87 10.70 -45.61
CA GLU A 67 -27.15 10.61 -44.90
C GLU A 67 -27.24 9.33 -44.06
N ALA A 68 -26.65 9.32 -42.86
CA ALA A 68 -27.11 8.57 -41.68
C ALA A 68 -26.09 8.71 -40.52
N GLY A 69 -26.58 8.99 -39.31
CA GLY A 69 -25.86 8.75 -38.04
C GLY A 69 -24.78 9.76 -37.65
N MET A 70 -25.12 11.04 -37.45
CA MET A 70 -24.11 12.09 -37.24
C MET A 70 -24.51 13.12 -36.15
N ALA A 71 -23.62 13.34 -35.17
CA ALA A 71 -23.76 14.33 -34.10
C ALA A 71 -23.48 15.76 -34.63
N LEU A 72 -24.43 16.68 -34.44
CA LEU A 72 -24.25 18.10 -34.75
C LEU A 72 -23.80 18.84 -33.48
N PHE A 73 -22.79 19.70 -33.62
CA PHE A 73 -22.43 20.67 -32.58
C PHE A 73 -23.58 21.66 -32.36
N PRO A 74 -24.09 21.88 -31.14
CA PRO A 74 -25.33 22.62 -30.98
C PRO A 74 -25.24 24.16 -31.11
N GLU A 75 -24.07 24.79 -30.99
CA GLU A 75 -24.01 26.27 -30.78
C GLU A 75 -22.83 26.97 -31.48
N SER A 76 -22.61 26.73 -32.79
CA SER A 76 -21.90 27.72 -33.62
C SER A 76 -22.90 28.43 -34.53
N GLU A 77 -22.93 29.77 -34.50
CA GLU A 77 -23.70 30.58 -35.46
C GLU A 77 -23.18 30.40 -36.91
N GLU A 78 -22.04 29.74 -37.10
CA GLU A 78 -21.53 29.31 -38.40
C GLU A 78 -21.85 27.83 -38.72
N PRO A 79 -22.55 27.53 -39.83
CA PRO A 79 -23.08 26.20 -40.12
C PRO A 79 -22.06 25.20 -40.73
N ARG A 80 -20.78 25.24 -40.35
CA ARG A 80 -19.72 24.56 -41.14
C ARG A 80 -18.85 23.53 -40.41
N LEU A 81 -19.05 23.29 -39.12
CA LEU A 81 -18.18 22.41 -38.34
C LEU A 81 -18.91 21.10 -37.97
N PHE A 82 -18.41 19.97 -38.49
CA PHE A 82 -18.97 18.63 -38.29
C PHE A 82 -17.84 17.59 -38.12
N VAL A 83 -18.03 16.57 -37.27
CA VAL A 83 -17.08 15.44 -37.08
C VAL A 83 -17.85 14.12 -37.18
N CYS A 84 -17.38 13.17 -37.99
CA CYS A 84 -18.06 11.89 -38.21
C CYS A 84 -17.92 10.91 -37.05
N GLU A 85 -18.86 9.95 -36.97
CA GLU A 85 -18.92 8.94 -35.91
C GLU A 85 -17.62 8.10 -35.84
N GLU A 86 -17.02 7.78 -36.98
CA GLU A 86 -15.71 7.11 -37.04
C GLU A 86 -14.60 7.95 -36.41
N CYS A 87 -14.52 9.25 -36.73
CA CYS A 87 -13.54 10.14 -36.09
C CYS A 87 -13.78 10.31 -34.58
N VAL A 88 -15.05 10.29 -34.13
CA VAL A 88 -15.38 10.31 -32.70
C VAL A 88 -14.95 9.01 -32.03
N LYS A 89 -15.23 7.84 -32.62
CA LYS A 89 -14.82 6.53 -32.10
C LYS A 89 -13.29 6.41 -32.04
N THR A 90 -12.59 6.73 -33.12
CA THR A 90 -11.12 6.71 -33.15
C THR A 90 -10.52 7.69 -32.14
N ALA A 91 -11.15 8.84 -31.89
CA ALA A 91 -10.66 9.79 -30.89
C ALA A 91 -10.91 9.31 -29.45
N ILE A 92 -12.04 8.65 -29.17
CA ILE A 92 -12.32 8.01 -27.88
C ILE A 92 -11.35 6.85 -27.64
N GLU A 93 -11.06 6.04 -28.65
CA GLU A 93 -10.12 4.92 -28.59
C GLU A 93 -8.66 5.35 -28.42
N LYS A 94 -8.28 6.54 -28.91
CA LYS A 94 -6.93 7.11 -28.76
C LYS A 94 -6.75 7.97 -27.50
N ALA A 95 -7.83 8.54 -26.95
CA ALA A 95 -7.80 9.36 -25.73
C ALA A 95 -7.41 8.56 -24.47
N THR A 96 -7.39 7.24 -24.54
CA THR A 96 -6.85 6.36 -23.49
C THR A 96 -5.32 6.25 -23.52
N HIS A 97 -4.63 6.71 -24.58
CA HIS A 97 -3.18 6.47 -24.74
C HIS A 97 -2.29 7.67 -25.10
N GLU A 98 -2.78 8.85 -25.53
CA GLU A 98 -1.89 9.99 -25.79
C GLU A 98 -2.57 11.37 -25.64
N LYS A 99 -1.86 12.33 -25.03
CA LYS A 99 -2.39 13.62 -24.55
C LYS A 99 -2.49 14.75 -25.57
N GLN A 100 -2.21 14.56 -26.86
CA GLN A 100 -2.28 15.67 -27.81
C GLN A 100 -2.70 15.21 -29.21
N CYS A 101 -3.90 15.64 -29.61
CA CYS A 101 -4.36 15.54 -30.98
C CYS A 101 -3.77 16.71 -31.80
N PRO A 102 -3.13 16.47 -32.97
CA PRO A 102 -2.42 17.50 -33.74
C PRO A 102 -3.28 18.65 -34.31
N CYS A 103 -4.61 18.58 -34.21
CA CYS A 103 -5.50 19.50 -34.92
C CYS A 103 -6.16 20.59 -34.05
N GLY A 104 -5.90 20.67 -32.73
CA GLY A 104 -6.53 21.68 -31.85
C GLY A 104 -8.05 21.53 -31.64
N VAL A 105 -8.72 20.69 -32.44
CA VAL A 105 -10.17 20.37 -32.34
C VAL A 105 -10.54 19.71 -31.02
N TRP A 106 -9.60 18.97 -30.41
CA TRP A 106 -9.81 18.30 -29.14
C TRP A 106 -9.97 19.28 -27.98
N GLU A 107 -9.30 20.42 -27.99
CA GLU A 107 -9.49 21.46 -26.96
C GLU A 107 -10.86 22.12 -27.08
N GLY A 108 -11.34 22.36 -28.31
CA GLY A 108 -12.70 22.84 -28.56
C GLY A 108 -13.76 21.82 -28.15
N PHE A 109 -13.58 20.53 -28.51
CA PHE A 109 -14.47 19.43 -28.12
C PHE A 109 -14.49 19.22 -26.60
N LYS A 110 -13.31 19.23 -25.95
CA LYS A 110 -13.20 19.13 -24.49
C LYS A 110 -13.85 20.32 -23.80
N SER A 111 -13.63 21.55 -24.27
CA SER A 111 -14.25 22.75 -23.71
C SER A 111 -15.78 22.72 -23.84
N LEU A 112 -16.30 22.26 -24.98
CA LEU A 112 -17.73 22.04 -25.19
C LEU A 112 -18.28 20.94 -24.28
N MET A 113 -17.59 19.80 -24.17
CA MET A 113 -17.98 18.71 -23.26
C MET A 113 -17.95 19.15 -21.80
N ASP A 114 -16.97 19.95 -21.40
CA ASP A 114 -16.87 20.53 -20.06
C ASP A 114 -17.98 21.56 -19.82
N GLU A 115 -18.31 22.40 -20.80
CA GLU A 115 -19.41 23.36 -20.70
C GLU A 115 -20.78 22.67 -20.65
N HIS A 116 -20.99 21.61 -21.45
CA HIS A 116 -22.19 20.78 -21.41
C HIS A 116 -22.29 19.99 -20.10
N SER A 117 -21.19 19.45 -19.60
CA SER A 117 -21.12 18.80 -18.28
C SER A 117 -21.46 19.76 -17.15
N LYS A 118 -20.97 21.02 -17.24
CA LYS A 118 -21.32 22.10 -16.29
C LYS A 118 -22.79 22.51 -16.41
N LYS A 119 -23.33 22.69 -17.62
CA LYS A 119 -24.75 23.02 -17.85
C LYS A 119 -25.68 21.90 -17.37
N ALA A 120 -25.34 20.63 -17.63
CA ALA A 120 -26.07 19.47 -17.15
C ALA A 120 -26.01 19.36 -15.61
N SER A 121 -24.84 19.60 -15.01
CA SER A 121 -24.67 19.64 -13.55
C SER A 121 -25.52 20.75 -12.91
N ARG A 122 -25.56 21.96 -13.49
CA ARG A 122 -26.42 23.06 -13.01
C ARG A 122 -27.90 22.73 -13.09
N LYS A 123 -28.38 22.22 -14.24
CA LYS A 123 -29.79 21.81 -14.39
C LYS A 123 -30.18 20.68 -13.44
N LYS A 124 -29.25 19.74 -13.20
CA LYS A 124 -29.40 18.68 -12.20
C LYS A 124 -29.52 19.25 -10.79
N GLU A 125 -28.68 20.19 -10.43
CA GLU A 125 -28.69 20.86 -9.13
C GLU A 125 -30.01 21.62 -8.93
N GLU A 126 -30.41 22.44 -9.90
CA GLU A 126 -31.71 23.14 -9.92
C GLU A 126 -32.91 22.19 -9.75
N ALA A 127 -32.92 21.05 -10.45
CA ALA A 127 -33.97 20.05 -10.32
C ALA A 127 -34.01 19.41 -8.92
N THR A 128 -32.84 19.08 -8.35
CA THR A 128 -32.77 18.52 -7.01
C THR A 128 -33.14 19.53 -5.92
N ASP A 129 -32.87 20.82 -6.12
CA ASP A 129 -33.24 21.89 -5.19
C ASP A 129 -34.73 22.21 -5.25
N ALA A 130 -35.35 22.13 -6.43
CA ALA A 130 -36.80 22.22 -6.56
C ALA A 130 -37.51 21.12 -5.77
N ILE A 131 -36.97 19.90 -5.77
CA ILE A 131 -37.50 18.77 -4.99
C ILE A 131 -37.22 18.97 -3.50
N LEU A 132 -36.03 19.46 -3.14
CA LEU A 132 -35.69 19.76 -1.75
C LEU A 132 -36.69 20.74 -1.12
N ARG A 133 -37.18 21.74 -1.87
CA ARG A 133 -38.23 22.66 -1.41
C ARG A 133 -39.57 22.00 -1.16
N GLN A 134 -39.83 20.85 -1.78
CA GLN A 134 -41.05 20.07 -1.60
C GLN A 134 -40.88 18.93 -0.58
N ALA A 135 -39.66 18.69 -0.11
CA ALA A 135 -39.34 17.59 0.78
C ALA A 135 -39.82 17.87 2.21
N GLU A 136 -40.48 16.88 2.78
CA GLU A 136 -40.90 16.92 4.18
C GLU A 136 -39.71 16.61 5.09
N THR A 137 -39.57 17.35 6.19
CA THR A 137 -38.63 17.01 7.26
C THR A 137 -39.34 16.20 8.32
N GLN A 138 -38.71 15.12 8.78
CA GLN A 138 -39.24 14.28 9.86
C GLN A 138 -38.27 14.25 11.04
N ASN A 139 -38.79 14.24 12.26
CA ASN A 139 -37.97 14.10 13.47
C ASN A 139 -37.47 12.67 13.66
N VAL A 140 -38.24 11.68 13.21
CA VAL A 140 -37.90 10.25 13.27
C VAL A 140 -38.19 9.63 11.91
N PHE A 141 -37.22 8.91 11.37
CA PHE A 141 -37.31 8.24 10.07
C PHE A 141 -36.89 6.78 10.20
N SER A 142 -37.66 5.87 9.62
CA SER A 142 -37.30 4.45 9.52
C SER A 142 -37.06 4.11 8.06
N LEU A 143 -35.97 3.39 7.77
CA LEU A 143 -35.67 2.92 6.42
C LEU A 143 -36.72 1.96 5.86
N GLU A 144 -37.52 1.34 6.74
CA GLU A 144 -38.63 0.46 6.40
C GLU A 144 -39.92 1.20 6.03
N ALA A 145 -39.99 2.51 6.27
CA ALA A 145 -41.19 3.29 5.99
C ALA A 145 -41.42 3.39 4.46
N SER A 146 -42.63 3.02 4.01
CA SER A 146 -43.05 3.27 2.64
C SER A 146 -43.30 4.76 2.45
N LEU A 147 -42.50 5.39 1.59
CA LEU A 147 -42.61 6.82 1.29
C LEU A 147 -43.75 7.16 0.31
N GLY A 148 -44.33 6.16 -0.36
CA GLY A 148 -45.30 6.40 -1.43
C GLY A 148 -44.72 7.34 -2.49
N ASN A 149 -45.32 8.52 -2.66
CA ASN A 149 -44.86 9.60 -3.56
C ASN A 149 -44.26 10.81 -2.82
N ARG A 150 -43.91 10.69 -1.53
CA ARG A 150 -43.36 11.79 -0.74
C ARG A 150 -41.84 11.83 -0.82
N PHE A 151 -41.29 13.03 -0.85
CA PHE A 151 -39.85 13.29 -0.72
C PHE A 151 -39.53 13.61 0.73
N VAL A 152 -38.47 13.03 1.29
CA VAL A 152 -38.08 13.28 2.69
C VAL A 152 -36.66 13.81 2.73
N PHE A 153 -36.45 14.89 3.48
CA PHE A 153 -35.13 15.42 3.76
C PHE A 153 -34.70 15.06 5.18
N LEU A 154 -33.62 14.30 5.30
CA LEU A 154 -33.01 13.90 6.56
C LEU A 154 -31.88 14.87 6.89
N ASN A 155 -31.93 15.48 8.07
CA ASN A 155 -30.94 16.44 8.54
C ASN A 155 -30.40 16.06 9.93
N ALA A 156 -29.59 16.93 10.52
CA ALA A 156 -28.95 16.70 11.81
C ALA A 156 -29.94 16.59 13.01
N GLN A 157 -31.20 17.01 12.83
CA GLN A 157 -32.27 16.87 13.82
C GLN A 157 -33.06 15.56 13.63
N THR A 158 -33.07 15.00 12.41
CA THR A 158 -33.74 13.73 12.12
C THR A 158 -33.02 12.57 12.78
N THR A 159 -33.77 11.74 13.50
CA THR A 159 -33.31 10.47 14.06
C THR A 159 -33.68 9.31 13.14
N VAL A 160 -32.68 8.65 12.58
CA VAL A 160 -32.84 7.49 11.70
C VAL A 160 -32.75 6.21 12.53
N LEU A 161 -33.81 5.42 12.49
CA LEU A 161 -33.91 4.13 13.17
C LEU A 161 -33.42 3.03 12.24
N LEU A 162 -32.37 2.31 12.68
CA LEU A 162 -31.75 1.20 11.95
C LEU A 162 -32.03 -0.10 12.68
N GLU A 163 -33.10 -0.81 12.28
CA GLU A 163 -33.52 -2.07 12.89
C GLU A 163 -33.92 -3.08 11.82
N ASN A 164 -33.52 -4.35 11.97
CA ASN A 164 -33.85 -5.44 11.05
C ASN A 164 -33.62 -5.11 9.56
N THR A 165 -32.58 -4.33 9.28
CA THR A 165 -32.23 -3.84 7.94
C THR A 165 -30.78 -4.13 7.63
N GLU A 166 -30.48 -4.38 6.36
CA GLU A 166 -29.12 -4.47 5.83
C GLU A 166 -28.89 -3.30 4.88
N ILE A 167 -27.90 -2.44 5.16
CA ILE A 167 -27.56 -1.33 4.27
C ILE A 167 -26.10 -1.35 3.84
N HIS A 168 -25.84 -0.72 2.71
CA HIS A 168 -24.48 -0.49 2.24
C HIS A 168 -23.71 0.46 3.18
N ILE A 169 -22.42 0.20 3.43
CA ILE A 169 -21.59 0.96 4.38
C ILE A 169 -21.47 2.43 4.02
N GLY A 170 -21.46 2.77 2.73
CA GLY A 170 -21.48 4.16 2.27
C GLY A 170 -22.75 4.90 2.71
N LEU A 171 -23.92 4.26 2.64
CA LEU A 171 -25.17 4.85 3.15
C LEU A 171 -25.11 4.98 4.68
N PHE A 172 -24.58 3.98 5.37
CA PHE A 172 -24.43 4.04 6.82
C PHE A 172 -23.55 5.22 7.27
N PHE A 173 -22.43 5.46 6.61
CA PHE A 173 -21.52 6.57 6.93
C PHE A 173 -22.15 7.94 6.66
N ASP A 174 -22.89 8.07 5.56
CA ASP A 174 -23.63 9.30 5.25
C ASP A 174 -24.73 9.55 6.29
N LEU A 175 -25.42 8.52 6.76
CA LEU A 175 -26.40 8.65 7.84
C LEU A 175 -25.73 9.07 9.15
N LEU A 176 -24.60 8.46 9.53
CA LEU A 176 -23.85 8.81 10.73
C LEU A 176 -23.36 10.25 10.71
N SER A 177 -22.93 10.75 9.55
CA SER A 177 -22.36 12.10 9.44
C SER A 177 -23.41 13.21 9.39
N LYS A 178 -24.63 12.91 8.90
CA LYS A 178 -25.65 13.94 8.60
C LYS A 178 -26.93 13.86 9.40
N THR A 179 -27.18 12.74 10.09
CA THR A 179 -28.42 12.52 10.85
C THR A 179 -28.08 12.00 12.25
N ARG A 180 -29.05 11.99 13.17
CA ARG A 180 -28.90 11.23 14.42
C ARG A 180 -29.22 9.77 14.12
N VAL A 181 -28.42 8.84 14.60
CA VAL A 181 -28.62 7.41 14.30
C VAL A 181 -28.93 6.65 15.59
N SER A 182 -29.95 5.80 15.53
CA SER A 182 -30.27 4.84 16.58
C SER A 182 -30.23 3.43 16.00
N VAL A 183 -29.26 2.63 16.42
CA VAL A 183 -29.11 1.23 16.01
C VAL A 183 -29.89 0.35 16.98
N GLY A 184 -30.87 -0.39 16.47
CA GLY A 184 -31.60 -1.41 17.22
C GLY A 184 -31.25 -2.83 16.75
N ARG A 185 -32.13 -3.78 17.06
CA ARG A 185 -31.83 -5.21 16.84
C ARG A 185 -31.82 -5.57 15.36
N GLY A 186 -30.97 -6.54 15.00
CA GLY A 186 -30.96 -7.13 13.67
C GLY A 186 -30.43 -6.22 12.56
N PHE A 187 -29.72 -5.14 12.90
CA PHE A 187 -29.09 -4.27 11.92
C PHE A 187 -27.78 -4.87 11.39
N SER A 188 -27.60 -4.83 10.07
CA SER A 188 -26.39 -5.28 9.39
C SER A 188 -25.88 -4.24 8.39
N VAL A 189 -24.58 -4.27 8.16
CA VAL A 189 -23.89 -3.45 7.16
C VAL A 189 -23.08 -4.35 6.26
N SER A 190 -23.19 -4.09 4.95
CA SER A 190 -22.42 -4.72 3.87
C SER A 190 -21.85 -3.67 2.92
N GLY A 191 -21.03 -4.07 1.96
CA GLY A 191 -20.20 -3.20 1.14
C GLY A 191 -18.77 -3.03 1.65
N ASN A 192 -17.83 -3.07 0.70
CA ASN A 192 -16.46 -2.68 0.92
C ASN A 192 -16.37 -1.15 0.93
N SER A 193 -15.71 -0.56 1.93
CA SER A 193 -15.47 0.89 1.95
C SER A 193 -14.55 1.35 0.82
N MET A 194 -13.81 0.43 0.16
CA MET A 194 -13.04 0.74 -1.06
C MET A 194 -13.87 0.85 -2.35
N ASP A 195 -15.09 0.28 -2.40
CA ASP A 195 -15.97 0.36 -3.58
C ASP A 195 -16.63 1.75 -3.74
N ILE A 196 -16.32 2.66 -2.82
CA ILE A 196 -16.65 4.06 -2.90
C ILE A 196 -15.66 4.72 -3.88
N LYS A 197 -15.97 4.59 -5.17
CA LYS A 197 -15.23 5.03 -6.37
C LYS A 197 -14.06 6.01 -6.14
N GLN A 198 -12.92 5.63 -6.70
CA GLN A 198 -11.64 6.36 -6.93
C GLN A 198 -11.76 7.70 -7.72
N GLY A 199 -12.78 8.53 -7.44
CA GLY A 199 -12.95 9.87 -8.02
C GLY A 199 -12.60 11.02 -7.07
N GLY A 200 -12.15 10.69 -5.87
CA GLY A 200 -11.84 11.63 -4.81
C GLY A 200 -11.66 10.82 -3.56
N VAL A 201 -10.45 10.85 -3.04
CA VAL A 201 -10.16 10.86 -1.60
C VAL A 201 -11.46 11.04 -0.79
N PHE A 202 -12.03 9.95 -0.27
CA PHE A 202 -12.74 10.01 1.01
C PHE A 202 -11.63 10.00 2.08
N SER A 203 -10.79 11.02 2.12
CA SER A 203 -10.94 11.98 3.19
C SER A 203 -12.39 12.47 3.27
N LEU A 204 -13.03 12.19 4.39
CA LEU A 204 -14.17 12.96 4.87
C LEU A 204 -13.77 14.45 4.85
N GLY A 205 -13.92 15.15 3.73
CA GLY A 205 -13.38 16.50 3.57
C GLY A 205 -11.86 16.57 3.79
N PRO A 206 -11.28 17.75 4.07
CA PRO A 206 -9.85 17.87 4.42
C PRO A 206 -9.49 16.95 5.59
N PRO A 207 -8.19 16.71 5.89
CA PRO A 207 -7.80 16.01 7.11
C PRO A 207 -8.43 16.72 8.32
N GLY A 208 -9.41 16.08 8.94
CA GLY A 208 -10.10 16.61 10.12
C GLY A 208 -11.62 16.63 9.99
N LYS A 209 -12.25 15.90 10.92
CA LYS A 209 -13.68 15.94 11.28
C LYS A 209 -14.57 15.03 10.42
N GLY A 210 -14.63 13.77 10.85
CA GLY A 210 -15.95 13.18 11.06
C GLY A 210 -16.75 14.21 11.85
N GLY A 211 -17.80 14.76 11.23
CA GLY A 211 -18.56 15.86 11.82
C GLY A 211 -18.95 15.50 13.26
N ARG A 212 -19.10 16.49 14.13
CA ARG A 212 -19.47 16.28 15.55
C ARG A 212 -20.57 15.22 15.73
N LEU A 213 -21.53 15.21 14.80
CA LEU A 213 -22.62 14.25 14.75
C LEU A 213 -22.18 12.79 14.53
N PHE A 214 -21.19 12.54 13.66
CA PHE A 214 -20.62 11.20 13.43
C PHE A 214 -20.06 10.63 14.72
N VAL A 215 -19.19 11.38 15.40
CA VAL A 215 -18.57 10.95 16.66
C VAL A 215 -19.61 10.74 17.75
N GLU A 216 -20.59 11.64 17.87
CA GLU A 216 -21.70 11.50 18.82
C GLU A 216 -22.56 10.26 18.54
N ASN A 217 -22.79 9.93 17.27
CA ASN A 217 -23.52 8.72 16.89
C ASN A 217 -22.72 7.47 17.21
N VAL A 218 -21.44 7.39 16.82
CA VAL A 218 -20.57 6.23 17.10
C VAL A 218 -20.53 5.91 18.59
N LYS A 219 -20.39 6.94 19.45
CA LYS A 219 -20.40 6.81 20.91
C LYS A 219 -21.70 6.20 21.47
N LYS A 220 -22.84 6.51 20.84
CA LYS A 220 -24.16 6.02 21.29
C LYS A 220 -24.43 4.58 20.85
N ILE A 221 -23.71 4.09 19.84
CA ILE A 221 -23.91 2.74 19.33
C ILE A 221 -23.34 1.74 20.34
N PRO A 222 -24.13 0.74 20.79
CA PRO A 222 -23.63 -0.29 21.70
C PRO A 222 -22.56 -1.18 21.03
N PRO A 223 -21.56 -1.68 21.77
CA PRO A 223 -20.62 -2.69 21.27
C PRO A 223 -21.34 -3.91 20.68
N LYS A 224 -20.77 -4.51 19.63
CA LYS A 224 -21.30 -5.74 18.99
C LYS A 224 -22.79 -5.65 18.55
N SER A 225 -23.29 -4.46 18.24
CA SER A 225 -24.69 -4.23 17.84
C SER A 225 -24.91 -4.29 16.32
N ILE A 226 -23.86 -4.07 15.53
CA ILE A 226 -23.93 -4.03 14.06
C ILE A 226 -23.37 -5.31 13.48
N VAL A 227 -24.15 -6.09 12.75
CA VAL A 227 -23.61 -7.26 12.03
C VAL A 227 -22.84 -6.80 10.80
N TYR A 228 -21.54 -7.13 10.73
CA TYR A 228 -20.75 -6.86 9.52
C TYR A 228 -20.62 -8.14 8.70
N THR A 229 -21.00 -8.08 7.43
CA THR A 229 -21.12 -9.29 6.60
C THR A 229 -19.96 -9.50 5.61
N ASP A 230 -19.19 -8.45 5.30
CA ASP A 230 -18.06 -8.52 4.38
C ASP A 230 -16.79 -9.10 4.99
N ARG A 231 -15.86 -9.42 4.10
CA ARG A 231 -14.56 -10.03 4.42
C ARG A 231 -13.44 -9.00 4.58
N SER A 232 -13.71 -7.71 4.40
CA SER A 232 -12.66 -6.69 4.47
C SER A 232 -13.17 -5.43 5.16
N ILE A 233 -12.40 -4.92 6.11
CA ILE A 233 -12.67 -3.67 6.83
C ILE A 233 -11.55 -2.69 6.51
N PHE A 234 -11.90 -1.51 6.00
CA PHE A 234 -10.98 -0.38 5.87
C PHE A 234 -11.62 0.83 6.53
N PHE A 235 -11.15 1.18 7.73
CA PHE A 235 -11.61 2.35 8.46
C PHE A 235 -10.48 3.35 8.65
N ASP A 236 -10.80 4.60 8.35
CA ASP A 236 -9.91 5.75 8.53
C ASP A 236 -10.59 6.80 9.41
N GLY A 237 -9.77 7.55 10.14
CA GLY A 237 -10.18 8.58 11.07
C GLY A 237 -11.19 8.09 12.10
N HIS A 238 -12.29 8.83 12.28
CA HIS A 238 -13.31 8.49 13.29
C HIS A 238 -14.08 7.20 13.00
N ALA A 239 -14.03 6.67 11.77
CA ALA A 239 -14.67 5.39 11.45
C ALA A 239 -14.01 4.23 12.20
N VAL A 240 -12.75 4.39 12.64
CA VAL A 240 -12.04 3.39 13.46
C VAL A 240 -12.82 3.06 14.73
N GLY A 241 -13.48 4.06 15.34
CA GLY A 241 -14.32 3.86 16.53
C GLY A 241 -15.57 3.00 16.31
N LEU A 242 -15.95 2.70 15.06
CA LEU A 242 -17.02 1.74 14.77
C LEU A 242 -16.57 0.29 14.94
N PHE A 243 -15.27 -0.01 14.89
CA PHE A 243 -14.77 -1.38 14.90
C PHE A 243 -15.24 -2.21 16.11
N PRO A 244 -15.19 -1.72 17.38
CA PRO A 244 -15.75 -2.42 18.54
C PRO A 244 -17.28 -2.59 18.50
N LYS A 245 -17.96 -1.77 17.69
CA LYS A 245 -19.42 -1.79 17.53
C LYS A 245 -19.87 -2.90 16.57
N LEU A 246 -18.94 -3.44 15.79
CA LEU A 246 -19.21 -4.52 14.86
C LEU A 246 -19.27 -5.87 15.56
N ARG A 247 -20.19 -6.72 15.10
CA ARG A 247 -20.29 -8.13 15.39
C ARG A 247 -19.85 -8.90 14.15
N ILE A 248 -18.59 -9.28 14.14
CA ILE A 248 -17.97 -10.08 13.09
C ILE A 248 -18.26 -11.56 13.40
N ASN A 249 -18.72 -12.31 12.42
CA ASN A 249 -18.94 -13.76 12.60
C ASN A 249 -17.58 -14.46 12.71
N GLY A 250 -17.24 -14.93 13.92
CA GLY A 250 -15.94 -15.54 14.23
C GLY A 250 -15.58 -16.81 13.44
N ASN A 251 -16.52 -17.41 12.71
CA ASN A 251 -16.30 -18.56 11.82
C ASN A 251 -16.01 -18.17 10.37
N ARG A 252 -16.14 -16.88 10.01
CA ARG A 252 -15.78 -16.40 8.67
C ARG A 252 -14.32 -15.96 8.65
N GLU A 253 -13.64 -16.34 7.57
CA GLU A 253 -12.33 -15.78 7.24
C GLU A 253 -12.52 -14.35 6.74
N MET A 254 -11.94 -13.41 7.50
CA MET A 254 -11.79 -12.02 7.11
C MET A 254 -10.46 -11.90 6.36
N GLY A 255 -10.51 -11.40 5.12
CA GLY A 255 -9.32 -11.19 4.33
C GLY A 255 -8.45 -10.06 4.88
N VAL A 256 -9.05 -8.90 5.16
CA VAL A 256 -8.28 -7.68 5.48
C VAL A 256 -8.93 -6.87 6.60
N LEU A 257 -8.16 -6.48 7.60
CA LEU A 257 -8.48 -5.43 8.57
C LEU A 257 -7.46 -4.30 8.44
N SER A 258 -7.91 -3.13 8.02
CA SER A 258 -7.07 -1.93 7.91
C SER A 258 -7.69 -0.80 8.72
N LEU A 259 -6.94 -0.30 9.71
CA LEU A 259 -7.33 0.81 10.58
C LEU A 259 -6.27 1.92 10.51
N CYS A 260 -6.70 3.15 10.26
CA CYS A 260 -5.84 4.33 10.18
C CYS A 260 -6.41 5.45 11.08
N ALA A 261 -5.61 5.95 12.02
CA ALA A 261 -6.06 6.98 12.96
C ALA A 261 -4.95 7.97 13.32
N GLU A 262 -4.95 9.14 12.69
CA GLU A 262 -3.96 10.20 12.91
C GLU A 262 -4.11 10.92 14.25
N GLU A 263 -5.31 10.92 14.84
CA GLU A 263 -5.60 11.61 16.10
C GLU A 263 -5.99 10.61 17.19
N LYS A 264 -5.56 10.88 18.43
CA LYS A 264 -5.79 9.98 19.58
C LYS A 264 -7.29 9.74 19.84
N GLU A 265 -8.13 10.75 19.61
CA GLU A 265 -9.57 10.69 19.85
C GLU A 265 -10.28 9.67 18.93
N GLN A 266 -9.67 9.32 17.81
CA GLN A 266 -10.25 8.42 16.81
C GLN A 266 -10.21 6.94 17.25
N VAL A 267 -9.30 6.59 18.16
CA VAL A 267 -9.13 5.22 18.68
C VAL A 267 -9.71 5.03 20.08
N LEU A 268 -10.27 6.07 20.71
CA LEU A 268 -10.75 6.02 22.10
C LEU A 268 -11.64 4.80 22.35
N GLU A 269 -12.65 4.60 21.51
CA GLU A 269 -13.60 3.49 21.61
C GLU A 269 -12.92 2.11 21.55
N ILE A 270 -11.79 1.98 20.86
CA ILE A 270 -11.01 0.73 20.81
C ILE A 270 -10.13 0.62 22.06
N THR A 271 -9.41 1.69 22.41
CA THR A 271 -8.42 1.67 23.48
C THR A 271 -9.01 1.55 24.88
N GLU A 272 -10.29 1.93 25.05
CA GLU A 272 -11.05 1.77 26.30
C GLU A 272 -11.50 0.32 26.54
N GLU A 273 -11.50 -0.54 25.51
CA GLU A 273 -11.84 -1.95 25.66
C GLU A 273 -10.76 -2.72 26.42
N GLU A 274 -11.14 -3.83 27.04
CA GLU A 274 -10.19 -4.74 27.70
C GLU A 274 -9.27 -5.39 26.67
N ASP A 275 -8.06 -5.78 27.08
CA ASP A 275 -7.15 -6.51 26.19
C ASP A 275 -7.77 -7.84 25.74
N ASN A 276 -7.54 -8.22 24.49
CA ASN A 276 -8.12 -9.43 23.89
C ASN A 276 -9.67 -9.51 23.93
N SER A 277 -10.38 -8.39 24.03
CA SER A 277 -11.85 -8.36 24.10
C SER A 277 -12.55 -8.26 22.73
N ILE A 278 -11.85 -7.70 21.74
CA ILE A 278 -12.41 -7.43 20.41
C ILE A 278 -12.14 -8.62 19.48
N ASP A 279 -13.18 -9.38 19.11
CA ASP A 279 -13.06 -10.48 18.15
C ASP A 279 -13.06 -9.93 16.72
N ALA A 280 -11.87 -9.92 16.10
CA ALA A 280 -11.70 -9.55 14.69
C ALA A 280 -12.05 -10.69 13.72
N GLY A 281 -12.41 -11.88 14.22
CA GLY A 281 -12.56 -13.10 13.43
C GLY A 281 -11.20 -13.72 13.08
N ARG A 282 -11.18 -14.53 12.01
CA ARG A 282 -9.93 -15.07 11.45
C ARG A 282 -9.42 -14.10 10.38
N VAL A 283 -8.50 -13.22 10.76
CA VAL A 283 -7.99 -12.17 9.86
C VAL A 283 -6.69 -12.61 9.20
N SER A 284 -6.63 -12.58 7.87
CA SER A 284 -5.41 -12.88 7.11
C SER A 284 -4.43 -11.71 7.08
N ILE A 285 -4.91 -10.48 6.88
CA ILE A 285 -4.08 -9.27 6.75
C ILE A 285 -4.54 -8.22 7.76
N ILE A 286 -3.63 -7.75 8.61
CA ILE A 286 -3.87 -6.67 9.58
C ILE A 286 -2.93 -5.52 9.25
N VAL A 287 -3.48 -4.34 9.00
CA VAL A 287 -2.74 -3.09 8.76
C VAL A 287 -3.21 -2.03 9.75
N LEU A 288 -2.34 -1.63 10.66
CA LEU A 288 -2.63 -0.60 11.66
C LEU A 288 -1.68 0.59 11.47
N LYS A 289 -2.24 1.77 11.26
CA LYS A 289 -1.47 2.99 11.04
C LYS A 289 -1.75 4.05 12.11
N HIS A 290 -0.71 4.78 12.48
CA HIS A 290 -0.75 5.88 13.44
C HIS A 290 -1.27 5.41 14.81
N TYR A 291 -2.18 6.13 15.47
CA TYR A 291 -2.74 5.70 16.76
C TYR A 291 -3.48 4.36 16.70
N ALA A 292 -3.89 3.89 15.51
CA ALA A 292 -4.54 2.59 15.37
C ALA A 292 -3.63 1.42 15.74
N VAL A 293 -2.30 1.61 15.81
CA VAL A 293 -1.37 0.60 16.32
C VAL A 293 -1.74 0.16 17.75
N ASN A 294 -2.28 1.07 18.57
CA ASN A 294 -2.76 0.76 19.93
C ASN A 294 -4.01 -0.14 19.97
N ALA A 295 -4.63 -0.43 18.82
CA ALA A 295 -5.70 -1.42 18.74
C ALA A 295 -5.18 -2.84 18.90
N LEU A 296 -3.91 -3.11 18.55
CA LEU A 296 -3.32 -4.45 18.53
C LEU A 296 -3.54 -5.25 19.83
N PRO A 297 -3.21 -4.75 21.04
CA PRO A 297 -3.44 -5.49 22.29
C PRO A 297 -4.93 -5.77 22.58
N LYS A 298 -5.84 -5.03 21.96
CA LYS A 298 -7.29 -5.17 22.14
C LYS A 298 -7.89 -6.27 21.27
N LEU A 299 -7.19 -6.67 20.20
CA LEU A 299 -7.62 -7.70 19.28
C LEU A 299 -7.46 -9.08 19.90
N ARG A 300 -8.55 -9.86 19.95
CA ARG A 300 -8.53 -11.26 20.37
C ARG A 300 -7.91 -12.13 19.28
N GLN A 301 -6.70 -12.62 19.53
CA GLN A 301 -6.07 -13.65 18.72
C GLN A 301 -6.61 -15.02 19.12
N LYS A 302 -7.16 -15.78 18.18
CA LYS A 302 -7.55 -17.18 18.40
C LYS A 302 -6.30 -18.06 18.25
N GLU A 303 -6.18 -19.10 19.06
CA GLU A 303 -4.99 -19.99 19.14
C GLU A 303 -4.58 -20.61 17.78
N HIS A 304 -5.52 -20.72 16.84
CA HIS A 304 -5.28 -21.24 15.49
C HIS A 304 -5.40 -20.18 14.39
N ASN A 305 -5.38 -18.89 14.73
CA ASN A 305 -5.36 -17.84 13.73
C ASN A 305 -3.95 -17.72 13.14
N VAL A 306 -3.86 -17.79 11.81
CA VAL A 306 -2.63 -17.56 11.08
C VAL A 306 -2.77 -16.20 10.40
N VAL A 307 -2.03 -15.21 10.89
CA VAL A 307 -1.93 -13.91 10.26
C VAL A 307 -0.92 -14.03 9.13
N GLN A 308 -1.37 -13.83 7.89
CA GLN A 308 -0.46 -13.84 6.74
C GLN A 308 0.42 -12.58 6.77
N VAL A 309 -0.19 -11.41 7.00
CA VAL A 309 0.53 -10.13 7.03
C VAL A 309 0.10 -9.30 8.23
N LEU A 310 1.05 -8.88 9.05
CA LEU A 310 0.89 -7.85 10.08
C LEU A 310 1.75 -6.65 9.73
N SER A 311 1.12 -5.51 9.46
CA SER A 311 1.80 -4.25 9.13
C SER A 311 1.43 -3.18 10.16
N LEU A 312 2.43 -2.65 10.86
CA LEU A 312 2.28 -1.56 11.83
C LEU A 312 3.10 -0.35 11.39
N GLU A 313 2.48 0.82 11.30
CA GLU A 313 3.14 2.05 10.87
C GLU A 313 2.82 3.18 11.84
N ALA A 314 3.83 3.89 12.36
CA ALA A 314 3.61 5.03 13.24
C ALA A 314 4.60 6.18 12.98
N GLY A 315 4.09 7.31 12.48
CA GLY A 315 4.91 8.49 12.17
C GLY A 315 5.38 9.30 13.39
N LYS A 316 4.70 9.21 14.54
CA LYS A 316 4.99 10.00 15.76
C LYS A 316 5.13 9.10 16.99
N LYS A 317 5.93 9.53 17.97
CA LYS A 317 6.14 8.82 19.24
C LYS A 317 4.83 8.57 19.97
N ASP A 318 3.96 9.57 19.99
CA ASP A 318 2.67 9.50 20.69
C ASP A 318 1.74 8.43 20.14
N HIS A 319 1.88 8.06 18.86
CA HIS A 319 1.07 7.03 18.22
C HIS A 319 1.25 5.64 18.86
N VAL A 320 2.39 5.38 19.51
CA VAL A 320 2.70 4.10 20.16
C VAL A 320 2.98 4.26 21.66
N ALA A 321 2.77 5.44 22.23
CA ALA A 321 3.15 5.73 23.61
C ALA A 321 2.43 4.84 24.63
N ALA A 322 1.15 4.53 24.40
CA ALA A 322 0.40 3.58 25.23
C ALA A 322 1.01 2.18 25.15
N MET A 323 1.59 1.82 24.01
CA MET A 323 2.23 0.52 23.87
C MET A 323 3.61 0.47 24.50
N VAL A 324 4.49 1.42 24.21
CA VAL A 324 5.90 1.33 24.64
C VAL A 324 6.08 1.36 26.17
N GLY A 325 5.13 1.94 26.92
CA GLY A 325 5.20 2.03 28.39
C GLY A 325 4.73 0.80 29.17
N GLU A 326 4.20 -0.23 28.51
CA GLU A 326 3.65 -1.41 29.18
C GLU A 326 4.61 -2.62 29.14
N THR A 327 4.62 -3.41 30.21
CA THR A 327 5.52 -4.57 30.35
C THR A 327 4.97 -5.87 29.77
N ASN A 328 3.67 -5.93 29.48
CA ASN A 328 3.04 -7.16 29.00
C ASN A 328 3.34 -7.36 27.51
N SER A 329 3.73 -8.58 27.15
CA SER A 329 3.87 -8.96 25.75
C SER A 329 2.51 -9.10 25.08
N ILE A 330 2.48 -8.87 23.78
CA ILE A 330 1.32 -8.95 22.91
C ILE A 330 1.54 -10.14 21.99
N CYS A 331 0.75 -11.19 22.21
CA CYS A 331 0.79 -12.36 21.34
C CYS A 331 0.20 -12.02 19.97
N ILE A 332 1.03 -12.10 18.93
CA ILE A 332 0.59 -11.94 17.53
C ILE A 332 0.36 -13.29 16.82
N GLY A 333 0.41 -14.39 17.58
CA GLY A 333 0.13 -15.74 17.07
C GLY A 333 1.18 -16.23 16.06
N ARG A 334 0.71 -16.96 15.05
CA ARG A 334 1.54 -17.34 13.89
C ARG A 334 1.41 -16.26 12.82
N THR A 335 2.53 -15.60 12.52
CA THR A 335 2.61 -14.49 11.57
C THR A 335 3.61 -14.83 10.46
N SER A 336 3.15 -14.86 9.21
CA SER A 336 4.02 -15.14 8.06
C SER A 336 4.88 -13.94 7.67
N GLU A 337 4.32 -12.73 7.71
CA GLU A 337 5.01 -11.50 7.33
C GLU A 337 4.76 -10.40 8.35
N LEU A 338 5.83 -9.78 8.84
CA LEU A 338 5.79 -8.67 9.80
C LEU A 338 6.49 -7.45 9.22
N PHE A 339 5.76 -6.34 9.10
CA PHE A 339 6.27 -5.05 8.64
C PHE A 339 6.10 -3.99 9.74
N LEU A 340 7.19 -3.35 10.15
CA LEU A 340 7.19 -2.28 11.16
C LEU A 340 7.82 -1.00 10.58
N GLY A 341 7.04 0.08 10.51
CA GLY A 341 7.49 1.37 10.00
C GLY A 341 7.49 2.49 11.04
N GLY A 342 8.58 3.25 11.09
CA GLY A 342 8.74 4.40 11.97
C GLY A 342 8.75 4.02 13.45
N TYR A 343 8.00 4.74 14.30
CA TYR A 343 7.91 4.45 15.74
C TYR A 343 7.26 3.10 16.05
N ALA A 344 6.60 2.44 15.09
CA ALA A 344 6.10 1.08 15.29
C ALA A 344 7.25 0.07 15.44
N ALA A 345 8.46 0.37 14.95
CA ALA A 345 9.64 -0.43 15.25
C ALA A 345 9.92 -0.49 16.76
N GLY A 346 9.58 0.56 17.52
CA GLY A 346 9.71 0.61 18.97
C GLY A 346 8.78 -0.34 19.74
N VAL A 347 7.73 -0.87 19.11
CA VAL A 347 6.85 -1.86 19.74
C VAL A 347 7.38 -3.29 19.64
N LEU A 348 8.43 -3.51 18.85
CA LEU A 348 9.02 -4.82 18.61
C LEU A 348 9.28 -5.66 19.88
N PRO A 349 9.83 -5.11 20.99
CA PRO A 349 10.11 -5.90 22.20
C PRO A 349 8.84 -6.42 22.87
N ARG A 350 7.68 -5.84 22.55
CA ARG A 350 6.39 -6.27 23.07
C ARG A 350 5.75 -7.36 22.23
N LEU A 351 6.17 -7.57 21.00
CA LEU A 351 5.55 -8.55 20.13
C LEU A 351 6.07 -9.95 20.49
N ALA A 352 5.16 -10.85 20.83
CA ALA A 352 5.46 -12.26 21.05
C ALA A 352 4.85 -13.09 19.92
N VAL A 353 5.67 -13.89 19.26
CA VAL A 353 5.23 -14.89 18.27
C VAL A 353 5.14 -16.26 18.93
N SER A 354 4.41 -17.20 18.31
CA SER A 354 4.44 -18.59 18.74
C SER A 354 5.83 -19.22 18.58
N GLU A 355 6.21 -20.15 19.45
CA GLU A 355 7.52 -20.84 19.39
C GLU A 355 7.74 -21.59 18.06
N ASP A 356 6.65 -22.05 17.44
CA ASP A 356 6.67 -22.75 16.16
C ASP A 356 6.46 -21.83 14.95
N ASN A 357 6.57 -20.50 15.15
CA ASN A 357 6.39 -19.53 14.09
C ASN A 357 7.53 -19.61 13.06
N LEU A 358 7.15 -19.89 11.81
CA LEU A 358 8.03 -19.82 10.64
C LEU A 358 7.72 -18.54 9.87
N MET A 359 8.36 -17.44 10.24
CA MET A 359 8.14 -16.14 9.61
C MET A 359 8.86 -16.11 8.26
N ARG A 360 8.12 -15.86 7.18
CA ARG A 360 8.65 -15.76 5.82
C ARG A 360 9.41 -14.45 5.61
N VAL A 361 8.86 -13.33 6.09
CA VAL A 361 9.43 -11.98 5.92
C VAL A 361 9.34 -11.20 7.22
N PHE A 362 10.47 -10.65 7.65
CA PHE A 362 10.58 -9.69 8.74
C PHE A 362 11.21 -8.40 8.20
N GLU A 363 10.43 -7.32 8.14
CA GLU A 363 10.87 -6.03 7.65
C GLU A 363 10.66 -4.91 8.67
N VAL A 364 11.72 -4.13 8.90
CA VAL A 364 11.67 -2.97 9.79
C VAL A 364 12.35 -1.78 9.12
N ASP A 365 11.67 -0.64 9.13
CA ASP A 365 12.17 0.64 8.64
C ASP A 365 12.04 1.72 9.72
N ALA A 366 13.17 2.34 10.05
CA ALA A 366 13.24 3.38 11.08
C ALA A 366 14.19 4.49 10.65
N ASP A 367 13.63 5.61 10.19
CA ASP A 367 14.37 6.79 9.73
C ASP A 367 15.08 7.56 10.85
N ARG A 368 14.71 7.35 12.12
CA ARG A 368 15.29 8.07 13.28
C ARG A 368 15.65 7.12 14.42
N GLU A 369 16.79 7.36 15.07
CA GLU A 369 17.26 6.55 16.21
C GLU A 369 16.23 6.47 17.35
N GLU A 370 15.54 7.57 17.65
CA GLU A 370 14.52 7.65 18.70
C GLU A 370 13.35 6.67 18.51
N GLN A 371 13.10 6.21 17.27
CA GLN A 371 12.06 5.22 16.97
C GLN A 371 12.40 3.84 17.54
N LEU A 372 13.69 3.61 17.85
CA LEU A 372 14.22 2.35 18.36
C LEU A 372 14.64 2.43 19.82
N ALA A 373 14.39 3.56 20.50
CA ALA A 373 14.82 3.77 21.88
C ALA A 373 14.40 2.63 22.83
N ALA A 374 13.19 2.08 22.63
CA ALA A 374 12.69 0.94 23.41
C ALA A 374 13.40 -0.39 23.09
N VAL A 375 13.83 -0.60 21.84
CA VAL A 375 14.53 -1.81 21.41
C VAL A 375 16.00 -1.79 21.84
N LEU A 376 16.64 -0.63 21.70
CA LEU A 376 18.08 -0.49 21.92
C LEU A 376 18.44 -0.12 23.36
N GLY A 377 17.50 0.48 24.12
CA GLY A 377 17.74 1.04 25.44
C GLY A 377 17.93 0.04 26.58
N GLU A 378 17.49 -1.21 26.42
CA GLU A 378 17.66 -2.24 27.44
C GLU A 378 18.96 -3.05 27.22
N GLU A 379 19.89 -2.97 28.17
CA GLU A 379 21.08 -3.82 28.19
C GLU A 379 20.63 -5.29 28.38
N ASN A 380 20.91 -6.13 27.38
CA ASN A 380 20.55 -7.57 27.33
C ASN A 380 19.10 -7.93 26.95
N SER A 381 18.26 -6.98 26.52
CA SER A 381 17.01 -7.35 25.87
C SER A 381 17.33 -8.02 24.53
N THR A 382 16.78 -9.22 24.32
CA THR A 382 16.82 -9.89 23.02
C THR A 382 15.39 -10.11 22.55
N VAL A 383 15.17 -9.95 21.26
CA VAL A 383 13.87 -10.11 20.62
C VAL A 383 13.87 -11.46 19.89
N ASP A 384 13.02 -12.37 20.33
CA ASP A 384 12.83 -13.68 19.70
C ASP A 384 11.62 -13.61 18.74
N MET A 385 11.88 -13.81 17.45
CA MET A 385 10.86 -13.80 16.39
C MET A 385 10.67 -15.19 15.76
N GLY A 386 11.15 -16.24 16.43
CA GLY A 386 11.14 -17.60 15.91
C GLY A 386 12.10 -17.77 14.73
N ALA A 387 11.75 -18.67 13.80
CA ALA A 387 12.58 -18.89 12.61
C ALA A 387 12.26 -17.85 11.53
N LEU A 388 13.28 -17.12 11.07
CA LEU A 388 13.14 -16.07 10.05
C LEU A 388 13.62 -16.54 8.67
N GLY A 389 12.76 -16.44 7.67
CA GLY A 389 13.05 -16.77 6.27
C GLY A 389 13.79 -15.64 5.54
N ALA A 390 13.33 -14.40 5.66
CA ALA A 390 13.98 -13.23 5.09
C ALA A 390 13.91 -12.05 6.07
N ILE A 391 15.00 -11.31 6.17
CA ILE A 391 15.16 -10.14 7.04
C ILE A 391 15.48 -8.94 6.15
N ALA A 392 14.71 -7.86 6.28
CA ALA A 392 14.96 -6.58 5.64
C ALA A 392 14.99 -5.45 6.68
N LEU A 393 16.16 -4.83 6.89
CA LEU A 393 16.33 -3.72 7.83
C LEU A 393 16.82 -2.49 7.08
N LYS A 394 16.12 -1.37 7.26
CA LYS A 394 16.42 -0.10 6.60
C LYS A 394 16.71 0.99 7.62
N ASN A 395 17.62 1.90 7.26
CA ASN A 395 17.98 3.06 8.08
C ASN A 395 18.45 2.63 9.48
N HIS A 396 18.03 3.30 10.55
CA HIS A 396 18.42 2.95 11.92
C HIS A 396 17.98 1.53 12.31
N ALA A 397 16.99 0.93 11.63
CA ALA A 397 16.52 -0.42 11.94
C ALA A 397 17.61 -1.49 11.76
N VAL A 398 18.67 -1.21 10.99
CA VAL A 398 19.84 -2.10 10.90
C VAL A 398 20.44 -2.38 12.28
N SER A 399 20.37 -1.41 13.20
CA SER A 399 20.85 -1.56 14.58
C SER A 399 20.10 -2.63 15.39
N ILE A 400 18.87 -2.99 15.00
CA ILE A 400 18.07 -4.04 15.65
C ILE A 400 18.70 -5.42 15.44
N LEU A 401 19.50 -5.62 14.38
CA LEU A 401 20.10 -6.92 14.09
C LEU A 401 20.90 -7.49 15.27
N ALA A 402 21.59 -6.63 16.04
CA ALA A 402 22.34 -7.03 17.23
C ALA A 402 21.44 -7.46 18.41
N LYS A 403 20.14 -7.18 18.35
CA LYS A 403 19.13 -7.50 19.37
C LYS A 403 18.26 -8.69 18.99
N LEU A 404 18.27 -9.12 17.73
CA LEU A 404 17.49 -10.27 17.28
C LEU A 404 18.14 -11.57 17.76
N LYS A 405 17.36 -12.41 18.41
CA LYS A 405 17.75 -13.78 18.74
C LYS A 405 17.47 -14.67 17.52
N LEU A 406 18.52 -14.88 16.72
CA LEU A 406 18.48 -15.78 15.56
C LEU A 406 19.02 -17.15 15.95
N ARG A 407 18.33 -18.22 15.57
CA ARG A 407 18.79 -19.58 15.87
C ARG A 407 19.91 -19.98 14.90
N GLU A 408 21.02 -20.52 15.41
CA GLU A 408 22.18 -20.95 14.61
C GLU A 408 21.87 -22.15 13.68
N ASP A 409 20.80 -22.90 13.95
CA ASP A 409 20.32 -24.03 13.13
C ASP A 409 19.40 -23.61 11.98
N CYS A 410 19.05 -22.33 11.91
CA CYS A 410 18.19 -21.79 10.85
C CYS A 410 19.02 -21.29 9.65
N THR A 411 18.42 -21.38 8.47
CA THR A 411 18.97 -20.79 7.24
C THR A 411 18.08 -19.66 6.77
N ILE A 412 18.61 -18.44 6.80
CA ILE A 412 17.97 -17.25 6.26
C ILE A 412 18.13 -17.28 4.74
N LYS A 413 17.01 -17.24 4.02
CA LYS A 413 17.01 -17.16 2.55
C LYS A 413 17.59 -15.83 2.08
N LYS A 414 17.25 -14.72 2.74
CA LYS A 414 17.71 -13.38 2.35
C LYS A 414 17.90 -12.45 3.55
N LEU A 415 19.08 -11.86 3.66
CA LEU A 415 19.42 -10.78 4.59
C LEU A 415 19.66 -9.50 3.79
N SER A 416 18.80 -8.50 3.93
CA SER A 416 18.87 -7.22 3.22
C SER A 416 19.01 -6.07 4.21
N LEU A 417 20.14 -5.37 4.18
CA LEU A 417 20.45 -4.25 5.06
C LEU A 417 20.73 -2.99 4.23
N SER A 418 20.12 -1.86 4.59
CA SER A 418 20.32 -0.57 3.93
C SER A 418 20.51 0.52 4.96
N ALA A 419 21.58 1.30 4.85
CA ALA A 419 21.82 2.45 5.71
C ALA A 419 22.52 3.55 4.91
N ASP A 420 21.95 4.75 4.92
CA ASP A 420 22.46 5.91 4.20
C ASP A 420 23.46 6.71 5.04
N LYS A 421 23.50 6.48 6.36
CA LYS A 421 24.41 7.16 7.29
C LYS A 421 25.08 6.19 8.27
N GLU A 422 26.29 6.51 8.71
CA GLU A 422 27.03 5.70 9.69
C GLU A 422 26.30 5.58 11.04
N GLU A 423 25.68 6.68 11.50
CA GLU A 423 24.91 6.74 12.74
C GLU A 423 23.81 5.67 12.82
N GLN A 424 23.28 5.23 11.66
CA GLN A 424 22.21 4.24 11.57
C GLN A 424 22.69 2.82 11.92
N ILE A 425 23.99 2.55 11.81
CA ILE A 425 24.58 1.24 12.14
C ILE A 425 25.48 1.29 13.38
N ALA A 426 25.55 2.43 14.07
CA ALA A 426 26.47 2.66 15.17
C ALA A 426 26.34 1.60 16.30
N ALA A 427 25.12 1.15 16.61
CA ALA A 427 24.93 0.12 17.63
C ALA A 427 25.55 -1.23 17.22
N VAL A 428 25.46 -1.60 15.95
CA VAL A 428 26.08 -2.82 15.40
C VAL A 428 27.60 -2.66 15.34
N LEU A 429 28.10 -1.48 14.98
CA LEU A 429 29.55 -1.24 14.93
C LEU A 429 30.23 -1.37 16.30
N ARG A 430 29.51 -1.07 17.39
CA ARG A 430 29.98 -1.23 18.77
C ARG A 430 30.05 -2.69 19.23
N THR A 431 29.39 -3.62 18.56
CA THR A 431 29.47 -5.04 18.95
C THR A 431 30.85 -5.60 18.64
N GLU A 432 31.21 -6.69 19.32
CA GLU A 432 32.45 -7.41 19.00
C GLU A 432 32.39 -7.98 17.58
N LYS A 433 33.56 -8.31 17.04
CA LYS A 433 33.67 -8.97 15.74
C LYS A 433 33.03 -10.37 15.81
N ASN A 434 32.31 -10.77 14.77
CA ASN A 434 31.64 -12.07 14.71
C ASN A 434 30.72 -12.35 15.93
N SER A 435 30.12 -11.31 16.51
CA SER A 435 29.24 -11.47 17.68
C SER A 435 27.77 -11.66 17.32
N ILE A 436 27.37 -11.32 16.09
CA ILE A 436 25.98 -11.40 15.64
C ILE A 436 25.78 -12.70 14.87
N ALA A 437 25.32 -13.74 15.56
CA ALA A 437 25.02 -15.03 14.95
C ALA A 437 23.81 -14.91 14.01
N VAL A 438 24.02 -15.20 12.71
CA VAL A 438 22.95 -15.21 11.69
C VAL A 438 22.67 -16.60 11.12
N GLY A 439 23.40 -17.63 11.59
CA GLY A 439 23.24 -19.00 11.12
C GLY A 439 23.71 -19.17 9.66
N GLY A 440 22.94 -19.93 8.88
CA GLY A 440 23.16 -20.05 7.43
C GLY A 440 22.48 -18.90 6.68
N VAL A 441 23.09 -18.38 5.62
CA VAL A 441 22.52 -17.29 4.80
C VAL A 441 22.76 -17.57 3.31
N ARG A 442 21.68 -17.64 2.53
CA ARG A 442 21.75 -17.87 1.07
C ARG A 442 22.02 -16.58 0.29
N GLU A 443 21.31 -15.50 0.61
CA GLU A 443 21.49 -14.20 -0.05
C GLU A 443 21.77 -13.09 0.96
N VAL A 444 22.80 -12.29 0.69
CA VAL A 444 23.11 -11.06 1.44
C VAL A 444 23.08 -9.87 0.49
N LYS A 445 22.29 -8.85 0.84
CA LYS A 445 22.25 -7.55 0.16
C LYS A 445 22.61 -6.45 1.15
N LEU A 446 23.67 -5.69 0.88
CA LEU A 446 24.13 -4.57 1.70
C LEU A 446 24.13 -3.30 0.85
N VAL A 447 23.53 -2.23 1.35
CA VAL A 447 23.46 -0.92 0.66
C VAL A 447 23.97 0.19 1.57
N GLY A 448 24.85 1.03 1.03
CA GLY A 448 25.44 2.18 1.71
C GLY A 448 26.33 1.74 2.89
N TYR A 449 26.18 2.41 4.03
CA TYR A 449 26.91 2.12 5.26
C TYR A 449 26.66 0.72 5.80
N ALA A 450 25.56 0.05 5.42
CA ALA A 450 25.24 -1.30 5.88
C ALA A 450 26.34 -2.34 5.54
N ILE A 451 27.24 -2.03 4.60
CA ILE A 451 28.42 -2.85 4.33
C ILE A 451 29.32 -3.03 5.57
N GLY A 452 29.37 -2.05 6.47
CA GLY A 452 30.10 -2.09 7.74
C GLY A 452 29.54 -3.09 8.76
N VAL A 453 28.36 -3.67 8.51
CA VAL A 453 27.79 -4.73 9.35
C VAL A 453 28.45 -6.08 9.07
N LEU A 454 28.96 -6.31 7.86
CA LEU A 454 29.47 -7.61 7.44
C LEU A 454 30.56 -8.19 8.38
N PRO A 455 31.56 -7.41 8.87
CA PRO A 455 32.55 -7.91 9.84
C PRO A 455 31.98 -8.33 11.20
N LYS A 456 30.74 -7.93 11.51
CA LYS A 456 30.07 -8.23 12.79
C LYS A 456 29.25 -9.51 12.72
N LEU A 457 28.94 -9.99 11.51
CA LEU A 457 28.14 -11.19 11.30
C LEU A 457 28.97 -12.45 11.52
N LYS A 458 28.43 -13.38 12.31
CA LYS A 458 28.91 -14.75 12.42
C LYS A 458 28.02 -15.64 11.55
N ILE A 459 28.49 -15.88 10.33
CA ILE A 459 27.92 -16.83 9.38
C ILE A 459 28.56 -18.20 9.64
N ARG A 460 27.81 -19.29 9.49
CA ARG A 460 28.35 -20.64 9.69
C ARG A 460 29.52 -20.93 8.75
N GLU A 461 30.52 -21.65 9.23
CA GLU A 461 31.70 -22.01 8.43
C GLU A 461 31.35 -22.92 7.24
N ASP A 462 30.29 -23.71 7.32
CA ASP A 462 29.80 -24.58 6.25
C ASP A 462 28.81 -23.88 5.31
N ASN A 463 28.60 -22.56 5.46
CA ASN A 463 27.64 -21.82 4.66
C ASN A 463 28.04 -21.75 3.18
N VAL A 464 27.06 -22.05 2.32
CA VAL A 464 27.14 -21.82 0.88
C VAL A 464 26.17 -20.70 0.54
N MET A 465 26.73 -19.50 0.38
CA MET A 465 26.01 -18.30 -0.02
C MET A 465 25.82 -18.30 -1.55
N GLU A 466 24.57 -18.23 -1.98
CA GLU A 466 24.22 -18.14 -3.39
C GLU A 466 24.52 -16.76 -3.95
N LYS A 467 24.30 -15.70 -3.17
CA LYS A 467 24.47 -14.33 -3.65
C LYS A 467 24.97 -13.37 -2.57
N LEU A 468 26.05 -12.65 -2.86
CA LEU A 468 26.48 -11.46 -2.14
C LEU A 468 26.38 -10.25 -3.06
N LEU A 469 25.48 -9.32 -2.74
CA LEU A 469 25.32 -8.03 -3.41
C LEU A 469 25.67 -6.90 -2.44
N ALA A 470 26.69 -6.11 -2.77
CA ALA A 470 27.01 -4.90 -2.01
C ALA A 470 27.01 -3.68 -2.93
N VAL A 471 26.34 -2.62 -2.51
CA VAL A 471 26.21 -1.36 -3.25
C VAL A 471 26.64 -0.22 -2.35
N VAL A 472 27.72 0.47 -2.72
CA VAL A 472 28.23 1.63 -1.97
C VAL A 472 28.48 2.76 -2.96
N GLU A 473 27.55 3.69 -3.03
CA GLU A 473 27.53 4.72 -4.07
C GLU A 473 28.44 5.91 -3.74
N GLU A 474 28.64 6.20 -2.45
CA GLU A 474 29.40 7.36 -2.02
C GLU A 474 30.75 6.98 -1.41
N GLU A 475 31.80 7.75 -1.75
CA GLU A 475 33.18 7.43 -1.37
C GLU A 475 33.37 7.28 0.14
N HIS A 476 32.81 8.20 0.91
CA HIS A 476 32.93 8.23 2.37
C HIS A 476 32.27 7.03 3.08
N GLN A 477 31.35 6.31 2.42
CA GLN A 477 30.72 5.11 2.97
C GLN A 477 31.69 3.92 3.04
N LYS A 478 32.75 3.91 2.21
CA LYS A 478 33.77 2.84 2.21
C LYS A 478 34.59 2.80 3.50
N GLU A 479 34.68 3.93 4.22
CA GLU A 479 35.40 4.03 5.50
C GLU A 479 34.85 3.05 6.54
N ALA A 480 33.57 2.70 6.45
CA ALA A 480 32.91 1.71 7.32
C ALA A 480 33.57 0.32 7.30
N ILE A 481 34.36 0.01 6.26
CA ILE A 481 35.04 -1.28 6.09
C ILE A 481 36.56 -1.18 5.98
N LEU A 482 37.12 0.02 5.76
CA LEU A 482 38.57 0.20 5.64
C LEU A 482 39.33 -0.11 6.94
N GLY A 483 38.72 0.17 8.10
CA GLY A 483 39.27 -0.17 9.41
C GLY A 483 39.24 -1.67 9.75
N THR A 484 38.62 -2.50 8.89
CA THR A 484 38.60 -3.96 9.09
C THR A 484 39.93 -4.57 8.65
N GLU A 485 40.44 -5.55 9.38
CA GLU A 485 41.66 -6.29 8.98
C GLU A 485 41.41 -7.07 7.67
N ASP A 486 42.47 -7.24 6.87
CA ASP A 486 42.42 -8.03 5.63
C ASP A 486 42.15 -9.51 5.92
N CYS A 487 41.45 -10.21 5.02
CA CYS A 487 41.09 -11.64 5.13
C CYS A 487 40.39 -12.03 6.44
N SER A 488 39.73 -11.06 7.07
CA SER A 488 39.26 -11.17 8.44
C SER A 488 37.75 -11.38 8.54
N ILE A 489 37.03 -11.21 7.42
CA ILE A 489 35.58 -11.47 7.27
C ILE A 489 35.40 -12.82 6.58
N ASP A 490 34.79 -13.79 7.26
CA ASP A 490 34.43 -15.09 6.67
C ASP A 490 32.95 -15.07 6.26
N VAL A 491 32.70 -15.23 4.96
CA VAL A 491 31.34 -15.29 4.38
C VAL A 491 30.98 -16.70 3.91
N GLY A 492 31.82 -17.69 4.21
CA GLY A 492 31.72 -19.05 3.66
C GLY A 492 32.05 -19.09 2.17
N VAL A 493 31.38 -20.01 1.45
CA VAL A 493 31.50 -20.12 -0.02
C VAL A 493 30.50 -19.16 -0.66
N VAL A 494 30.94 -18.34 -1.62
CA VAL A 494 30.06 -17.43 -2.37
C VAL A 494 29.99 -17.88 -3.82
N LEU A 495 28.79 -18.16 -4.33
CA LEU A 495 28.59 -18.57 -5.73
C LEU A 495 28.51 -17.36 -6.66
N ASN A 496 27.75 -16.33 -6.28
CA ASN A 496 27.56 -15.12 -7.07
C ASN A 496 27.92 -13.88 -6.25
N MET A 497 28.93 -13.12 -6.67
CA MET A 497 29.32 -11.87 -6.03
C MET A 497 29.13 -10.70 -6.99
N THR A 498 28.46 -9.64 -6.52
CA THR A 498 28.30 -8.39 -7.26
C THR A 498 28.59 -7.22 -6.34
N LEU A 499 29.61 -6.44 -6.69
CA LEU A 499 30.05 -5.27 -5.95
C LEU A 499 29.87 -4.05 -6.84
N VAL A 500 29.15 -3.04 -6.36
CA VAL A 500 28.84 -1.82 -7.10
C VAL A 500 29.55 -0.62 -6.46
N SER A 501 30.27 0.13 -7.30
CA SER A 501 31.04 1.32 -6.97
C SER A 501 32.07 1.06 -5.87
N TYR A 502 32.03 1.79 -4.76
CA TYR A 502 33.02 1.71 -3.69
C TYR A 502 32.92 0.40 -2.87
N ALA A 503 31.92 -0.44 -3.15
CA ALA A 503 31.74 -1.72 -2.48
C ALA A 503 32.92 -2.68 -2.72
N ALA A 504 33.67 -2.50 -3.82
CA ALA A 504 34.86 -3.29 -4.11
C ALA A 504 35.95 -3.18 -3.01
N ALA A 505 35.90 -2.16 -2.15
CA ALA A 505 36.79 -2.00 -1.00
C ALA A 505 36.66 -3.14 0.02
N ILE A 506 35.61 -3.96 -0.05
CA ILE A 506 35.42 -5.13 0.83
C ILE A 506 36.31 -6.30 0.43
N LEU A 507 36.76 -6.39 -0.82
CA LEU A 507 37.45 -7.57 -1.34
C LEU A 507 38.70 -7.94 -0.54
N PRO A 508 39.61 -7.01 -0.19
CA PRO A 508 40.78 -7.34 0.64
C PRO A 508 40.39 -7.88 2.03
N LYS A 509 39.19 -7.55 2.50
CA LYS A 509 38.68 -7.89 3.84
C LYS A 509 38.02 -9.27 3.88
N LEU A 510 37.56 -9.76 2.73
CA LEU A 510 36.93 -11.07 2.62
C LEU A 510 37.97 -12.19 2.64
N ARG A 511 37.65 -13.25 3.38
CA ARG A 511 38.35 -14.53 3.31
C ARG A 511 37.67 -15.40 2.27
N THR A 512 38.25 -15.53 1.08
CA THR A 512 37.75 -16.43 0.03
C THR A 512 38.34 -17.82 0.19
N ARG A 513 37.53 -18.87 0.03
CA ARG A 513 38.02 -20.25 -0.02
C ARG A 513 38.45 -20.61 -1.45
N GLU A 514 39.69 -21.05 -1.62
CA GLU A 514 40.29 -21.34 -2.94
C GLU A 514 39.80 -22.65 -3.58
N ASP A 515 39.16 -23.51 -2.81
CA ASP A 515 38.72 -24.86 -3.19
C ASP A 515 37.40 -24.87 -3.99
N ARG A 516 36.71 -23.73 -4.09
CA ARG A 516 35.43 -23.59 -4.79
C ARG A 516 35.49 -22.55 -5.89
N THR A 517 34.72 -22.80 -6.95
CA THR A 517 34.66 -21.94 -8.13
C THR A 517 33.39 -21.09 -8.08
N MET A 518 33.54 -19.77 -8.08
CA MET A 518 32.40 -18.83 -8.20
C MET A 518 31.78 -18.95 -9.59
N GLU A 519 30.46 -18.89 -9.65
CA GLU A 519 29.70 -18.91 -10.89
C GLU A 519 29.61 -17.52 -11.52
N TRP A 520 29.54 -16.48 -10.69
CA TRP A 520 29.45 -15.09 -11.12
C TRP A 520 30.27 -14.17 -10.21
N PHE A 521 31.09 -13.32 -10.82
CA PHE A 521 31.86 -12.29 -10.15
C PHE A 521 31.80 -11.01 -10.97
N CYS A 522 31.16 -9.99 -10.42
CA CYS A 522 30.97 -8.71 -11.09
C CYS A 522 31.41 -7.55 -10.19
N ILE A 523 32.24 -6.66 -10.75
CA ILE A 523 32.54 -5.36 -10.17
C ILE A 523 32.04 -4.31 -11.15
N HIS A 524 30.97 -3.64 -10.77
CA HIS A 524 30.42 -2.51 -11.52
C HIS A 524 30.87 -1.22 -10.86
N ALA A 525 31.20 -0.18 -11.62
CA ALA A 525 31.41 1.15 -11.06
C ALA A 525 30.58 2.16 -11.82
N LEU A 526 29.95 3.07 -11.07
CA LEU A 526 29.18 4.16 -11.65
C LEU A 526 30.09 5.18 -12.35
N LYS A 527 31.31 5.40 -11.83
CA LYS A 527 32.34 6.22 -12.46
C LYS A 527 33.69 5.51 -12.46
N LYS A 528 34.48 5.76 -13.51
CA LYS A 528 35.84 5.21 -13.64
C LYS A 528 36.76 5.56 -12.47
N GLU A 529 36.59 6.74 -11.90
CA GLU A 529 37.39 7.24 -10.77
C GLU A 529 37.12 6.48 -9.47
N ASP A 530 35.91 5.95 -9.28
CA ASP A 530 35.50 5.26 -8.05
C ASP A 530 36.35 4.00 -7.82
N ILE A 531 36.67 3.28 -8.90
CA ILE A 531 37.51 2.08 -8.90
C ILE A 531 38.93 2.40 -8.43
N LEU A 532 39.57 3.40 -9.03
CA LEU A 532 40.96 3.77 -8.73
C LEU A 532 41.11 4.22 -7.27
N LYS A 533 40.12 4.95 -6.76
CA LYS A 533 40.03 5.38 -5.35
C LYS A 533 39.77 4.24 -4.38
N THR A 534 39.30 3.08 -4.86
CA THR A 534 38.96 1.92 -4.03
C THR A 534 40.15 1.01 -3.81
N PHE A 535 40.96 0.76 -4.84
CA PHE A 535 42.13 -0.13 -4.75
C PHE A 535 43.44 0.60 -4.42
N GLY A 536 43.46 1.95 -4.44
CA GLY A 536 44.63 2.75 -4.10
C GLY A 536 45.82 2.54 -5.06
N ALA A 537 46.95 3.18 -4.76
CA ALA A 537 48.20 3.02 -5.53
C ALA A 537 49.05 1.83 -5.04
N GLU A 538 48.66 1.17 -3.94
CA GLU A 538 49.36 0.02 -3.38
C GLU A 538 48.92 -1.26 -4.10
N ASN A 539 49.73 -1.67 -5.07
CA ASN A 539 49.56 -2.80 -6.00
C ASN A 539 49.53 -4.21 -5.35
N LYS A 540 48.82 -4.43 -4.24
CA LYS A 540 48.59 -5.78 -3.73
C LYS A 540 47.36 -6.38 -4.41
N ALA A 541 47.62 -7.29 -5.36
CA ALA A 541 46.55 -8.02 -6.03
C ALA A 541 45.69 -8.78 -5.01
N VAL A 542 44.37 -8.57 -5.07
CA VAL A 542 43.41 -9.19 -4.15
C VAL A 542 43.01 -10.56 -4.69
N ASN A 543 43.19 -11.61 -3.88
CA ASN A 543 42.80 -12.95 -4.28
C ASN A 543 41.28 -13.11 -4.21
N VAL A 544 40.67 -13.42 -5.35
CA VAL A 544 39.23 -13.70 -5.47
C VAL A 544 38.95 -15.16 -5.81
N GLY A 545 40.00 -15.99 -5.91
CA GLY A 545 39.89 -17.43 -6.09
C GLY A 545 39.57 -17.87 -7.51
N ARG A 546 38.83 -18.98 -7.64
CA ARG A 546 38.47 -19.60 -8.92
C ARG A 546 37.12 -19.07 -9.40
N ILE A 547 36.98 -18.73 -10.67
CA ILE A 547 35.76 -18.14 -11.25
C ILE A 547 35.46 -18.80 -12.60
N LYS A 548 34.19 -19.12 -12.91
CA LYS A 548 33.79 -19.58 -14.24
C LYS A 548 34.05 -18.49 -15.27
N ARG A 549 34.64 -18.82 -16.42
CA ARG A 549 34.97 -17.83 -17.47
C ARG A 549 33.77 -17.00 -17.91
N LYS A 550 32.59 -17.63 -18.09
CA LYS A 550 31.34 -16.95 -18.47
C LYS A 550 30.77 -16.04 -17.38
N GLY A 551 31.26 -16.17 -16.15
CA GLY A 551 30.81 -15.44 -14.97
C GLY A 551 31.67 -14.25 -14.57
N PHE A 552 32.75 -13.97 -15.28
CA PHE A 552 33.72 -12.95 -14.89
C PHE A 552 33.44 -11.62 -15.61
N PHE A 553 32.86 -10.67 -14.89
CA PHE A 553 32.45 -9.35 -15.39
C PHE A 553 33.17 -8.24 -14.64
N VAL A 554 34.42 -8.02 -15.00
CA VAL A 554 35.30 -7.03 -14.39
C VAL A 554 35.87 -6.14 -15.50
N SER A 555 35.96 -4.83 -15.25
CA SER A 555 36.56 -3.90 -16.21
C SER A 555 38.07 -4.11 -16.32
N ALA A 556 38.63 -3.81 -17.50
CA ALA A 556 40.06 -3.99 -17.78
C ALA A 556 40.97 -3.18 -16.83
N GLU A 557 40.45 -2.13 -16.20
CA GLU A 557 41.16 -1.36 -15.18
C GLU A 557 41.28 -2.06 -13.83
N VAL A 558 40.30 -2.89 -13.45
CA VAL A 558 40.28 -3.63 -12.18
C VAL A 558 40.97 -4.97 -12.31
N GLU A 559 40.90 -5.59 -13.49
CA GLU A 559 41.44 -6.94 -13.74
C GLU A 559 42.90 -7.11 -13.26
N PRO A 560 43.84 -6.17 -13.47
CA PRO A 560 45.22 -6.28 -12.97
C PRO A 560 45.36 -6.24 -11.45
N MET A 561 44.32 -5.78 -10.74
CA MET A 561 44.28 -5.65 -9.28
C MET A 561 43.76 -6.92 -8.60
N LEU A 562 43.35 -7.93 -9.38
CA LEU A 562 42.80 -9.18 -8.89
C LEU A 562 43.74 -10.35 -9.17
N LYS A 563 43.83 -11.27 -8.23
CA LYS A 563 44.41 -12.60 -8.42
C LYS A 563 43.28 -13.61 -8.51
N TYR A 564 43.12 -14.23 -9.67
CA TYR A 564 42.03 -15.17 -9.96
C TYR A 564 42.48 -16.29 -10.88
N VAL A 565 41.71 -17.38 -10.90
CA VAL A 565 41.85 -18.48 -11.85
C VAL A 565 40.54 -18.63 -12.60
N LEU A 566 40.55 -18.38 -13.91
CA LEU A 566 39.39 -18.67 -14.76
C LEU A 566 39.34 -20.17 -15.04
N VAL A 567 38.18 -20.76 -14.81
CA VAL A 567 37.90 -22.17 -15.07
C VAL A 567 36.90 -22.24 -16.22
N ASP A 568 37.25 -23.02 -17.24
CA ASP A 568 36.34 -23.34 -18.33
C ASP A 568 35.30 -24.34 -17.82
N GLU A 569 34.05 -24.24 -18.31
CA GLU A 569 33.05 -25.26 -18.00
C GLU A 569 33.57 -26.61 -18.50
N GLU A 570 33.73 -27.59 -17.61
CA GLU A 570 33.86 -28.97 -18.06
C GLU A 570 32.66 -29.24 -18.94
N ARG A 571 32.90 -29.60 -20.21
CA ARG A 571 31.85 -30.09 -21.10
C ARG A 571 31.17 -31.22 -20.34
N ALA A 572 29.98 -30.96 -19.80
CA ALA A 572 29.08 -32.02 -19.40
C ALA A 572 28.98 -32.94 -20.62
N GLY A 573 29.47 -34.18 -20.46
CA GLY A 573 29.42 -35.19 -21.51
C GLY A 573 28.02 -35.24 -22.08
N GLY A 574 27.94 -35.25 -23.42
CA GLY A 574 26.78 -34.85 -24.18
C GLY A 574 25.46 -35.49 -23.77
N LEU A 575 24.42 -34.67 -23.80
CA LEU A 575 23.20 -35.00 -24.53
C LEU A 575 22.81 -33.76 -25.31
N ASP A 576 22.92 -33.90 -26.63
CA ASP A 576 22.56 -32.91 -27.62
C ASP A 576 21.06 -32.63 -27.51
N GLY A 577 20.69 -31.37 -27.24
CA GLY A 577 19.31 -30.96 -27.04
C GLY A 577 19.20 -29.45 -27.06
N GLU A 578 19.29 -28.91 -28.28
CA GLU A 578 18.55 -27.74 -28.80
C GLU A 578 17.88 -26.82 -27.75
N TRP A 579 18.44 -25.62 -27.56
CA TRP A 579 17.72 -24.47 -27.03
C TRP A 579 18.07 -23.24 -27.84
N ASP A 580 17.34 -23.06 -28.95
CA ASP A 580 17.15 -21.76 -29.56
C ASP A 580 16.19 -20.93 -28.70
N ALA A 581 16.59 -19.66 -28.48
CA ALA A 581 15.80 -18.47 -28.20
C ALA A 581 14.69 -18.53 -27.12
N ILE A 582 14.71 -17.56 -26.20
CA ILE A 582 13.62 -16.58 -26.03
C ILE A 582 14.10 -15.39 -25.19
N ASP A 583 13.91 -14.22 -25.80
CA ASP A 583 13.96 -12.87 -25.25
C ASP A 583 12.96 -12.63 -24.11
N ALA A 584 13.31 -11.64 -23.28
CA ALA A 584 12.42 -10.65 -22.65
C ALA A 584 11.21 -11.11 -21.82
N SER A 585 11.36 -11.03 -20.49
CA SER A 585 10.42 -10.30 -19.60
C SER A 585 11.02 -10.13 -18.21
#